data_AF-A0A660V1G1-F1
#
_entry.id   AF-A0A660V1G1-F1
#
_cell.length_a   1.000
_cell.length_b   1.000
_cell.length_c   1.000
_cell.angle_alpha   90.00
_cell.angle_beta   90.00
_cell.angle_gamma   90.00
#
_symmetry.space_group_name_H-M   'P 1'
#
loop_
_entity.id
_entity.type
_entity.pdbx_description
1 polymer ?
#
loop_
_entity_poly.entity_id
_entity_poly.type
_entity_poly.pdbx_seq_one_letter_code
_entity_poly.pdbx_strand_id
1 'polypeptide(L)'
;MLKRFVKYYKPHRGLFCLTMAAAGVGAGLTVLIPAVTRGLLDEYIPNNDLAGIIQNLLWMLMLIVITTVMSYIRVKWGHILGVRMEFDMRAEFFG
;
A
#
# COMPACT_ATOMS: atom_id res chain seq x y z
N MET A 1 -14.33 22.30 15.95
CA MET A 1 -14.20 20.83 16.06
C MET A 1 -13.15 20.30 15.08
N LEU A 2 -13.42 20.16 13.77
CA LEU A 2 -12.47 19.62 12.76
C LEU A 2 -11.13 20.38 12.64
N LYS A 3 -11.12 21.72 12.78
CA LYS A 3 -9.88 22.51 12.74
C LYS A 3 -8.92 22.25 13.92
N ARG A 4 -9.41 21.78 15.08
CA ARG A 4 -8.56 21.34 16.22
C ARG A 4 -7.97 19.96 15.96
N PHE A 5 -8.76 19.03 15.41
CA PHE A 5 -8.28 17.72 14.94
C PHE A 5 -7.16 17.82 13.89
N VAL A 6 -7.26 18.76 12.94
CA VAL A 6 -6.21 19.00 11.93
C VAL A 6 -4.93 19.61 12.53
N LYS A 7 -5.03 20.25 13.71
CA LYS A 7 -3.88 20.77 14.47
C LYS A 7 -3.13 19.65 15.20
N TYR A 8 -3.81 18.58 15.62
CA TYR A 8 -3.22 17.34 16.15
C TYR A 8 -2.54 16.47 15.08
N TYR A 9 -2.93 16.63 13.82
CA TYR A 9 -2.21 16.02 12.70
C TYR A 9 -0.81 16.62 12.47
N LYS A 10 -0.56 17.85 12.95
CA LYS A 10 0.57 18.71 12.56
C LYS A 10 1.97 18.17 12.91
N PRO A 11 2.22 17.49 14.04
CA PRO A 11 3.52 16.89 14.33
C PRO A 11 3.76 15.52 13.66
N HIS A 12 2.74 14.87 13.08
CA HIS A 12 2.85 13.49 12.52
C HIS A 12 2.59 13.41 11.01
N ARG A 13 2.50 14.56 10.32
CA ARG A 13 2.24 14.64 8.87
C ARG A 13 3.29 13.95 8.03
N GLY A 14 4.54 13.86 8.49
CA GLY A 14 5.61 13.16 7.78
C GLY A 14 5.32 11.67 7.65
N LEU A 15 4.99 11.01 8.78
CA LEU A 15 4.58 9.60 8.78
C LEU A 15 3.30 9.39 7.99
N PHE A 16 2.31 10.26 8.17
CA PHE A 16 1.05 10.13 7.45
C PHE A 16 1.22 10.27 5.93
N CYS A 17 1.93 11.29 5.48
CA CYS A 17 2.16 11.54 4.05
C CYS A 17 2.97 10.40 3.42
N LEU A 18 4.00 9.89 4.12
CA LEU A 18 4.78 8.76 3.66
C LEU A 18 3.95 7.47 3.59
N THR A 19 3.11 7.22 4.59
CA THR A 19 2.21 6.05 4.61
C THR A 19 1.13 6.15 3.52
N MET A 20 0.61 7.35 3.26
CA MET A 20 -0.43 7.61 2.27
C MET A 20 0.12 7.61 0.84
N ALA A 21 1.34 8.13 0.61
CA ALA A 21 2.06 8.00 -0.65
C ALA A 21 2.41 6.53 -0.93
N ALA A 22 2.93 5.80 0.06
CA ALA A 22 3.16 4.36 -0.05
C ALA A 22 1.85 3.59 -0.29
N ALA A 23 0.72 4.05 0.25
CA ALA A 23 -0.60 3.49 -0.02
C ALA A 23 -1.07 3.72 -1.45
N GLY A 24 -0.89 4.93 -1.97
CA GLY A 24 -1.20 5.24 -3.36
C GLY A 24 -0.37 4.39 -4.32
N VAL A 25 0.94 4.32 -4.09
CA VAL A 25 1.86 3.51 -4.91
C VAL A 25 1.50 2.02 -4.81
N GLY A 26 1.34 1.49 -3.60
CA GLY A 26 0.97 0.09 -3.38
C GLY A 26 -0.38 -0.28 -4.01
N ALA A 27 -1.38 0.60 -3.93
CA ALA A 27 -2.67 0.40 -4.59
C ALA A 27 -2.53 0.38 -6.13
N GLY A 28 -1.69 1.24 -6.70
CA GLY A 28 -1.35 1.21 -8.12
C GLY A 28 -0.71 -0.11 -8.53
N LEU A 29 0.27 -0.60 -7.76
CA LEU A 29 0.89 -1.91 -8.03
C LEU A 29 -0.12 -3.06 -7.98
N THR A 30 -1.06 -3.05 -7.03
CA THR A 30 -2.11 -4.08 -6.95
C THR A 30 -3.00 -4.09 -8.19
N VAL A 31 -3.24 -2.93 -8.81
CA VAL A 31 -4.01 -2.81 -10.06
C VAL A 31 -3.19 -3.25 -11.28
N LEU A 32 -1.86 -3.15 -11.23
CA LEU A 32 -0.99 -3.63 -12.31
C LEU A 32 -0.99 -5.16 -12.41
N ILE A 33 -1.20 -5.89 -11.31
CA ILE A 33 -1.25 -7.37 -11.31
C ILE A 33 -2.28 -7.92 -12.32
N PRO A 34 -3.58 -7.57 -12.26
CA PRO A 34 -4.56 -8.07 -13.23
C PRO A 34 -4.31 -7.58 -14.66
N ALA A 35 -3.64 -6.44 -14.84
CA ALA A 35 -3.23 -5.97 -16.18
C ALA A 35 -2.13 -6.88 -16.77
N VAL A 36 -1.13 -7.26 -15.98
CA VAL A 36 -0.07 -8.20 -16.38
C VAL A 36 -0.63 -9.60 -16.63
N THR A 37 -1.58 -10.05 -15.79
CA THR A 37 -2.24 -11.35 -16.00
C THR A 37 -3.01 -11.40 -17.32
N ARG A 38 -3.66 -10.31 -17.75
CA ARG A 38 -4.32 -10.24 -19.06
C ARG A 38 -3.32 -10.37 -20.21
N GLY A 39 -2.19 -9.66 -20.17
CA GLY A 39 -1.14 -9.80 -21.19
C GLY A 39 -0.53 -11.21 -21.23
N LEU A 40 -0.42 -11.89 -20.08
CA LEU A 40 -0.01 -13.29 -20.02
C LEU A 40 -1.00 -14.22 -20.76
N LEU A 41 -2.30 -14.03 -20.52
CA LEU A 41 -3.37 -14.85 -21.11
C LEU A 41 -3.56 -14.61 -22.61
N ASP A 42 -3.50 -13.34 -23.06
CA ASP A 42 -3.77 -12.97 -24.45
C ASP A 42 -2.58 -13.17 -25.40
N GLU A 43 -1.33 -13.10 -24.90
CA GLU A 43 -0.14 -13.04 -25.77
C GLU A 43 0.76 -14.28 -25.66
N TYR A 44 0.91 -14.85 -24.46
CA TYR A 44 1.84 -15.95 -24.21
C TYR A 44 1.21 -17.34 -24.30
N ILE A 45 -0.05 -17.50 -23.86
CA ILE A 45 -0.79 -18.76 -23.98
C ILE A 45 -1.05 -19.16 -25.45
N PRO A 46 -1.50 -18.26 -26.35
CA PRO A 46 -1.73 -18.66 -27.74
C PRO A 46 -0.45 -18.99 -28.51
N ASN A 47 0.71 -18.42 -28.12
CA ASN A 47 2.01 -18.67 -28.77
C ASN A 47 2.77 -19.90 -28.25
N ASN A 48 2.26 -20.64 -27.25
CA ASN A 48 2.92 -21.81 -26.62
C ASN A 48 4.36 -21.56 -26.11
N ASP A 49 4.72 -20.30 -25.83
CA ASP A 49 6.05 -19.95 -25.34
C ASP A 49 6.15 -20.12 -23.81
N LEU A 50 6.42 -21.37 -23.40
CA LEU A 50 6.53 -21.77 -21.99
C LEU A 50 7.61 -20.99 -21.22
N ALA A 51 8.67 -20.54 -21.92
CA ALA A 51 9.73 -19.74 -21.31
C ALA A 51 9.24 -18.33 -20.96
N GLY A 52 8.50 -17.68 -21.86
CA GLY A 52 7.86 -16.39 -21.60
C GLY A 52 6.83 -16.43 -20.45
N ILE A 53 6.07 -17.53 -20.36
CA ILE A 53 5.10 -17.73 -19.27
C ILE A 53 5.81 -17.81 -17.90
N ILE A 54 6.86 -18.63 -17.79
CA ILE A 54 7.60 -18.80 -16.53
C ILE A 54 8.27 -17.48 -16.11
N GLN A 55 8.88 -16.75 -17.05
CA GLN A 55 9.51 -15.47 -16.77
C GLN A 55 8.50 -14.44 -16.26
N ASN A 56 7.32 -14.35 -16.90
CA ASN A 56 6.30 -13.39 -16.51
C ASN A 56 5.62 -13.78 -15.18
N LEU A 57 5.48 -15.08 -14.90
CA LEU A 57 5.03 -15.58 -13.59
C LEU A 57 6.01 -15.19 -12.48
N LEU A 58 7.33 -15.29 -12.75
CA LEU A 58 8.37 -14.87 -11.82
C LEU A 58 8.31 -13.36 -11.53
N TRP A 59 8.09 -12.55 -12.58
CA TRP A 59 7.88 -11.11 -12.44
C TRP A 59 6.63 -10.79 -11.61
N MET A 60 5.53 -11.49 -11.86
CA MET A 60 4.28 -11.30 -11.12
C MET A 60 4.42 -11.69 -9.65
N LEU A 61 5.18 -12.76 -9.36
CA LEU A 61 5.50 -13.19 -8.00
C LEU A 61 6.34 -12.13 -7.28
N MET A 62 7.37 -11.57 -7.92
CA MET A 62 8.15 -10.46 -7.34
C MET A 62 7.27 -9.23 -7.05
N LEU A 63 6.39 -8.84 -7.97
CA LEU A 63 5.46 -7.73 -7.77
C LEU A 63 4.53 -7.97 -6.57
N ILE A 64 4.02 -9.19 -6.41
CA ILE A 64 3.18 -9.59 -5.27
C ILE A 64 3.95 -9.48 -3.96
N VAL A 65 5.19 -9.96 -3.91
CA VAL A 65 6.03 -9.88 -2.70
C VAL A 65 6.27 -8.43 -2.32
N ILE A 66 6.67 -7.57 -3.26
CA ILE A 66 6.92 -6.14 -3.03
C ILE A 66 5.64 -5.46 -2.54
N THR A 67 4.51 -5.70 -3.22
CA THR A 67 3.21 -5.11 -2.84
C THR A 67 2.79 -5.55 -1.45
N THR A 68 3.05 -6.80 -1.08
CA THR A 68 2.74 -7.34 0.25
C THR A 68 3.59 -6.69 1.33
N VAL A 69 4.90 -6.53 1.10
CA VAL A 69 5.82 -5.85 2.02
C VAL A 69 5.43 -4.39 2.20
N MET A 70 5.13 -3.67 1.11
CA MET A 70 4.61 -2.31 1.16
C MET A 70 3.30 -2.24 1.94
N SER A 71 2.38 -3.19 1.71
CA SER A 71 1.12 -3.27 2.45
C SER A 71 1.32 -3.49 3.95
N TYR A 72 2.25 -4.37 4.33
CA TYR A 72 2.61 -4.63 5.72
C TYR A 72 3.13 -3.37 6.42
N ILE A 73 4.02 -2.63 5.76
CA ILE A 73 4.54 -1.35 6.28
C ILE A 73 3.38 -0.37 6.50
N ARG A 74 2.46 -0.25 5.53
CA ARG A 74 1.31 0.66 5.65
C ARG A 74 0.40 0.32 6.81
N VAL A 75 0.08 -0.96 7.01
CA VAL A 75 -0.81 -1.40 8.09
C VAL A 75 -0.17 -1.13 9.45
N LYS A 76 1.11 -1.48 9.61
CA LYS A 76 1.82 -1.27 10.88
C LYS A 76 1.96 0.22 11.23
N TRP A 77 2.40 1.03 10.27
CA TRP A 77 2.60 2.47 10.49
C TRP A 77 1.27 3.21 10.61
N GLY A 78 0.24 2.79 9.86
CA GLY A 78 -1.12 3.29 9.98
C GLY A 78 -1.73 3.00 11.36
N HIS A 79 -1.57 1.78 11.88
CA HIS A 79 -2.06 1.42 13.20
C HIS A 79 -1.38 2.22 14.32
N ILE A 80 -0.06 2.37 14.27
CA ILE A 80 0.69 3.16 15.26
C ILE A 80 0.28 4.65 15.21
N LEU A 81 0.06 5.18 14.01
CA LEU A 81 -0.41 6.55 13.81
C LEU A 81 -1.82 6.74 14.37
N GLY A 82 -2.73 5.79 14.14
CA GLY A 82 -4.08 5.80 14.69
C GLY A 82 -4.09 5.79 16.22
N VAL A 83 -3.36 4.85 16.83
CA VAL A 83 -3.28 4.73 18.30
C VAL A 83 -2.72 5.99 18.96
N ARG A 84 -1.69 6.63 18.37
CA ARG A 84 -1.17 7.90 18.89
C ARG A 84 -2.19 9.03 18.80
N MET A 85 -2.96 9.10 17.72
CA MET A 85 -4.02 10.10 17.60
C MET A 85 -5.14 9.88 18.61
N GLU A 86 -5.55 8.63 18.84
CA GLU A 86 -6.56 8.31 19.85
C GLU A 86 -6.10 8.63 21.27
N PHE A 87 -4.83 8.39 21.58
CA PHE A 87 -4.22 8.71 22.87
C PHE A 87 -4.18 10.22 23.13
N ASP A 88 -3.73 11.02 22.16
CA ASP A 88 -3.65 12.48 22.27
C ASP A 88 -5.05 13.11 22.47
N MET A 89 -6.06 12.59 21.76
CA MET A 89 -7.44 13.04 21.95
C MET A 89 -7.95 12.71 23.34
N ARG A 90 -7.75 11.49 23.84
CA ARG A 90 -8.19 11.10 25.19
C ARG A 90 -7.49 11.93 26.28
N ALA A 91 -6.21 12.25 26.10
CA ALA A 91 -5.46 13.07 27.05
C ALA A 91 -5.98 14.51 27.15
N GLU A 92 -6.43 15.12 26.04
CA GLU A 92 -7.03 16.48 26.05
C GLU A 92 -8.48 16.49 26.56
N PHE A 93 -9.22 15.39 26.45
CA PHE A 93 -10.60 15.29 26.95
C PHE A 93 -10.71 14.96 28.44
N PHE A 94 -9.70 14.30 29.03
CA PHE A 94 -9.68 13.87 30.44
C PHE A 94 -8.71 14.64 31.33
N GLY A 95 -7.93 15.57 30.78
CA GLY A 95 -7.13 16.57 31.52
C GLY A 95 -7.79 17.94 31.52
#